data_AF-A0A3B9G881-F1
#
_entry.id   AF-A0A3B9G881-F1
#
_cell.length_a   1.000
_cell.length_b   1.000
_cell.length_c   1.000
_cell.angle_alpha   90.00
_cell.angle_beta   90.00
_cell.angle_gamma   90.00
#
_symmetry.space_group_name_H-M   'P 1'
#
loop_
_entity.id
_entity.type
_entity.pdbx_description
1 polymer ?
#
loop_
_entity_poly.entity_id
_entity_poly.type
_entity_poly.pdbx_seq_one_letter_code
_entity_poly.pdbx_strand_id
1 'polypeptide(L)'
;MKFNISSCLIAVAAFAAGIAVDRVVFSPVEDTAAAEGARVRNKESSSLSSRGSRSRAISSQPDRSDSDRQREESREEGADGVLGSFRDAMEKLQDGGSMDAKTASQLLQSFPPGRERRHMLEHLANVWGRRNGQVAIEWAESLDGSDRRRALHSALHGWSEEDPAGAAQYVAELPTSEQNLHLVHEMAHRWAESDRTAAMEWGASQGDAAIRSRAMGGVVSSWAETDPAAAANFASTIDNLFVKHQALEIAARRWASQDTASAMEWAQG
;
A
#
# COMPACT_ATOMS: atom_id res chain seq x y z
N MET A 1 -48.79 -43.80 16.94
CA MET A 1 -49.38 -42.67 17.67
C MET A 1 -48.38 -41.50 17.63
N LYS A 2 -48.73 -40.42 16.89
CA LYS A 2 -48.23 -39.01 16.94
C LYS A 2 -46.84 -38.70 16.31
N PHE A 3 -46.80 -38.13 15.10
CA PHE A 3 -46.61 -36.69 14.66
C PHE A 3 -45.13 -36.26 14.59
N ASN A 4 -44.47 -36.19 13.42
CA ASN A 4 -44.38 -35.12 12.39
C ASN A 4 -43.76 -33.79 12.88
N ILE A 5 -42.81 -33.24 12.09
CA ILE A 5 -42.88 -31.95 11.35
C ILE A 5 -41.45 -31.46 10.98
N SER A 6 -41.27 -31.13 9.69
CA SER A 6 -40.52 -30.01 9.04
C SER A 6 -39.17 -29.52 9.59
N SER A 7 -38.30 -28.85 8.87
CA SER A 7 -38.05 -28.40 7.49
C SER A 7 -36.76 -27.59 7.64
N CYS A 8 -35.84 -27.62 6.68
CA CYS A 8 -35.15 -26.39 6.25
C CYS A 8 -34.37 -26.67 4.96
N LEU A 9 -34.98 -26.25 3.86
CA LEU A 9 -34.32 -25.93 2.61
C LEU A 9 -33.34 -24.77 2.85
N ILE A 10 -32.09 -24.92 2.43
CA ILE A 10 -31.28 -23.77 2.02
C ILE A 10 -30.74 -24.09 0.64
N ALA A 11 -31.37 -23.45 -0.35
CA ALA A 11 -30.88 -23.35 -1.71
C ALA A 11 -29.65 -22.44 -1.72
N VAL A 12 -28.54 -22.91 -2.27
CA VAL A 12 -27.41 -22.05 -2.63
C VAL A 12 -27.50 -21.77 -4.12
N ALA A 13 -27.96 -20.57 -4.46
CA ALA A 13 -27.94 -20.04 -5.80
C ALA A 13 -26.53 -19.54 -6.12
N ALA A 14 -25.82 -20.22 -7.01
CA ALA A 14 -24.59 -19.71 -7.61
C ALA A 14 -24.95 -18.84 -8.81
N PHE A 15 -24.76 -17.52 -8.68
CA PHE A 15 -24.86 -16.58 -9.79
C PHE A 15 -23.44 -16.27 -10.28
N ALA A 16 -23.05 -16.86 -11.40
CA ALA A 16 -21.85 -16.50 -12.15
C ALA A 16 -22.26 -15.49 -13.23
N ALA A 17 -21.85 -14.24 -13.09
CA ALA A 17 -21.93 -13.23 -14.14
C ALA A 17 -20.52 -12.99 -14.67
N GLY A 18 -20.25 -13.50 -15.88
CA GLY A 18 -19.08 -13.14 -16.66
C GLY A 18 -19.27 -11.81 -17.36
N ILE A 19 -18.21 -11.00 -17.43
CA ILE A 19 -18.12 -9.89 -18.37
C ILE A 19 -16.76 -9.98 -19.07
N ALA A 20 -16.83 -10.24 -20.36
CA ALA A 20 -15.75 -10.04 -21.31
C ALA A 20 -15.59 -8.55 -21.59
N VAL A 21 -14.37 -8.05 -21.69
CA VAL A 21 -14.08 -6.79 -22.38
C VAL A 21 -12.91 -6.97 -23.33
N ASP A 22 -13.28 -6.87 -24.59
CA ASP A 22 -12.47 -6.77 -25.80
C ASP A 22 -11.57 -5.51 -25.74
N ARG A 23 -10.28 -5.64 -26.07
CA ARG A 23 -9.37 -4.49 -26.21
C ARG A 23 -8.87 -4.39 -27.64
N VAL A 24 -9.41 -3.41 -28.35
CA VAL A 24 -9.03 -2.99 -29.70
C VAL A 24 -8.37 -1.60 -29.61
N VAL A 25 -7.13 -1.55 -30.12
CA VAL A 25 -6.45 -0.43 -30.82
C VAL A 25 -5.99 0.79 -30.01
N PHE A 26 -4.67 1.04 -30.02
CA PHE A 26 -4.08 2.27 -30.58
C PHE A 26 -2.58 2.07 -30.89
N SER A 27 -2.17 2.47 -32.11
CA SER A 27 -0.81 2.39 -32.67
C SER A 27 0.13 3.50 -32.15
N PRO A 28 1.46 3.32 -32.21
CA PRO A 28 2.43 4.35 -31.83
C PRO A 28 2.74 5.33 -32.98
N VAL A 29 2.90 6.61 -32.61
CA VAL A 29 3.35 7.71 -33.48
C VAL A 29 4.88 7.71 -33.57
N GLU A 30 5.37 7.97 -34.78
CA GLU A 30 6.76 7.97 -35.21
C GLU A 30 7.64 9.02 -34.52
N ASP A 31 8.88 8.61 -34.23
CA ASP A 31 10.02 9.43 -33.82
C ASP A 31 10.45 10.38 -34.92
N THR A 32 10.61 11.66 -34.58
CA THR A 32 11.43 12.59 -35.38
C THR A 32 12.37 13.40 -34.50
N ALA A 33 13.58 13.56 -35.05
CA ALA A 33 14.56 14.62 -34.82
C ALA A 33 15.75 14.27 -33.90
N ALA A 34 16.77 13.73 -34.56
CA ALA A 34 18.17 14.03 -34.29
C ALA A 34 18.46 15.53 -34.50
N ALA A 35 19.30 16.11 -33.65
CA ALA A 35 20.19 17.22 -34.03
C ALA A 35 21.41 17.26 -33.09
N GLU A 36 22.58 17.20 -33.72
CA GLU A 36 23.93 17.24 -33.17
C GLU A 36 24.29 18.56 -32.47
N GLY A 37 25.20 18.43 -31.50
CA GLY A 37 26.53 19.06 -31.60
C GLY A 37 26.68 20.52 -31.17
N ALA A 38 27.46 20.75 -30.11
CA ALA A 38 28.77 21.42 -30.20
C ALA A 38 29.33 21.80 -28.81
N ARG A 39 30.58 21.38 -28.58
CA ARG A 39 31.51 21.81 -27.52
C ARG A 39 31.91 23.28 -27.64
N VAL A 40 32.18 23.96 -26.52
CA VAL A 40 33.36 24.82 -26.17
C VAL A 40 33.22 25.09 -24.65
N ARG A 41 34.08 24.72 -23.69
CA ARG A 41 35.52 24.87 -23.37
C ARG A 41 35.93 26.22 -22.72
N ASN A 42 36.51 26.10 -21.52
CA ASN A 42 37.40 27.03 -20.77
C ASN A 42 36.75 28.25 -20.07
N LYS A 43 37.22 28.75 -18.92
CA LYS A 43 38.44 28.49 -18.12
C LYS A 43 38.22 28.98 -16.69
N GLU A 44 38.95 28.37 -15.76
CA GLU A 44 39.20 28.81 -14.39
C GLU A 44 39.68 30.27 -14.28
N SER A 45 39.34 30.91 -13.15
CA SER A 45 40.32 31.68 -12.38
C SER A 45 39.91 31.75 -10.90
N SER A 46 40.78 31.17 -10.07
CA SER A 46 40.88 31.39 -8.64
C SER A 46 41.77 32.62 -8.39
N SER A 47 41.43 33.43 -7.38
CA SER A 47 42.43 34.18 -6.61
C SER A 47 41.93 34.49 -5.20
N LEU A 48 42.91 34.53 -4.31
CA LEU A 48 42.85 34.42 -2.87
C LEU A 48 42.75 35.78 -2.16
N SER A 49 42.13 35.73 -0.99
CA SER A 49 42.47 36.42 0.27
C SER A 49 42.58 37.95 0.30
N SER A 50 41.76 38.54 1.18
CA SER A 50 42.19 39.64 2.05
C SER A 50 41.44 39.57 3.38
N ARG A 51 42.22 39.70 4.45
CA ARG A 51 41.90 39.47 5.86
C ARG A 51 41.71 40.85 6.49
N GLY A 52 40.57 41.09 7.15
CA GLY A 52 40.31 42.33 7.86
C GLY A 52 39.30 42.13 8.98
N SER A 53 39.79 41.93 10.21
CA SER A 53 38.99 41.98 11.43
C SER A 53 38.67 43.44 11.77
N ARG A 54 37.42 43.74 12.17
CA ARG A 54 37.08 44.66 13.27
C ARG A 54 35.61 44.58 13.67
N SER A 55 35.41 44.81 14.97
CA SER A 55 34.25 44.54 15.80
C SER A 55 33.00 45.41 15.57
N ARG A 56 31.84 44.77 15.78
CA ARG A 56 30.65 45.18 16.55
C ARG A 56 30.10 46.62 16.37
N ALA A 57 28.92 46.70 15.75
CA ALA A 57 27.90 47.71 16.02
C ALA A 57 26.50 47.04 16.02
N ILE A 58 25.66 47.47 16.96
CA ILE A 58 24.25 47.09 17.15
C ILE A 58 23.37 48.00 16.28
N SER A 59 22.23 47.49 15.82
CA SER A 59 21.15 48.16 15.06
C SER A 59 21.46 48.32 13.56
N SER A 60 20.61 47.94 12.60
CA SER A 60 19.15 47.83 12.57
C SER A 60 18.79 46.73 11.57
N GLN A 61 17.72 45.96 11.83
CA GLN A 61 17.20 45.00 10.86
C GLN A 61 16.86 45.72 9.54
N PRO A 62 17.28 45.21 8.37
CA PRO A 62 16.70 45.68 7.14
C PRO A 62 15.25 45.19 7.10
N ASP A 63 14.39 46.12 6.71
CA ASP A 63 12.98 45.93 6.38
C ASP A 63 12.83 44.60 5.61
N ARG A 64 12.11 43.63 6.19
CA ARG A 64 11.66 42.45 5.43
C ARG A 64 10.82 43.02 4.29
N SER A 65 11.33 42.88 3.07
CA SER A 65 10.71 43.51 1.90
C SER A 65 9.23 43.11 1.83
N ASP A 66 8.34 44.05 1.53
CA ASP A 66 6.92 43.77 1.34
C ASP A 66 6.69 42.62 0.35
N SER A 67 7.62 42.43 -0.59
CA SER A 67 7.68 41.30 -1.52
C SER A 67 7.88 39.94 -0.85
N ASP A 68 8.64 39.84 0.25
CA ASP A 68 8.80 38.59 0.99
C ASP A 68 7.55 38.27 1.83
N ARG A 69 6.93 39.30 2.44
CA ARG A 69 5.65 39.14 3.15
C ARG A 69 4.51 38.75 2.21
N GLN A 70 4.36 39.44 1.08
CA GLN A 70 3.33 39.08 0.08
C GLN A 70 3.55 37.67 -0.48
N ARG A 71 4.80 37.21 -0.58
CA ARG A 71 5.15 35.86 -1.05
C ARG A 71 4.92 34.79 0.02
N GLU A 72 5.04 35.12 1.30
CA GLU A 72 4.64 34.26 2.41
C GLU A 72 3.10 34.22 2.55
N GLU A 73 2.42 35.36 2.50
CA GLU A 73 0.95 35.46 2.56
C GLU A 73 0.27 34.73 1.39
N SER A 74 0.75 34.90 0.15
CA SER A 74 0.20 34.18 -1.00
C SER A 74 0.52 32.67 -1.00
N ARG A 75 1.57 32.25 -0.27
CA ARG A 75 1.85 30.82 -0.03
C ARG A 75 0.94 30.24 1.06
N GLU A 76 0.65 31.01 2.10
CA GLU A 76 -0.25 30.62 3.18
C GLU A 76 -1.72 30.58 2.71
N GLU A 77 -2.19 31.59 1.96
CA GLU A 77 -3.54 31.58 1.35
C GLU A 77 -3.73 30.41 0.37
N GLY A 78 -2.70 30.08 -0.41
CA GLY A 78 -2.73 28.91 -1.30
C GLY A 78 -2.76 27.58 -0.55
N ALA A 79 -2.07 27.48 0.59
CA ALA A 79 -2.09 26.30 1.43
C ALA A 79 -3.44 26.13 2.16
N ASP A 80 -4.02 27.22 2.67
CA ASP A 80 -5.32 27.21 3.34
C ASP A 80 -6.46 26.84 2.38
N GLY A 81 -6.41 27.28 1.13
CA GLY A 81 -7.37 26.88 0.10
C GLY A 81 -7.31 25.39 -0.24
N VAL A 82 -6.10 24.82 -0.31
CA VAL A 82 -5.88 23.37 -0.56
C VAL A 82 -6.32 22.53 0.64
N LEU A 83 -6.13 23.01 1.87
CA LEU A 83 -6.61 22.35 3.09
C LEU A 83 -8.13 22.41 3.22
N GLY A 84 -8.75 23.50 2.78
CA GLY A 84 -10.22 23.63 2.69
C GLY A 84 -10.82 22.64 1.70
N SER A 85 -10.28 22.58 0.47
CA SER A 85 -10.76 21.63 -0.54
C SER A 85 -10.56 20.17 -0.12
N PHE A 86 -9.46 19.88 0.60
CA PHE A 86 -9.23 18.57 1.23
C PHE A 86 -10.30 18.25 2.28
N ARG A 87 -10.60 19.18 3.19
CA ARG A 87 -11.61 18.99 4.24
C ARG A 87 -12.98 18.69 3.64
N ASP A 88 -13.42 19.48 2.65
CA ASP A 88 -14.71 19.30 1.99
C ASP A 88 -14.80 17.95 1.25
N ALA A 89 -13.68 17.54 0.63
CA ALA A 89 -13.57 16.25 -0.04
C ALA A 89 -13.67 15.10 0.98
N MET A 90 -12.98 15.20 2.11
CA MET A 90 -13.01 14.22 3.20
C MET A 90 -14.36 14.18 3.93
N GLU A 91 -15.06 15.30 4.05
CA GLU A 91 -16.41 15.37 4.63
C GLU A 91 -17.43 14.65 3.74
N LYS A 92 -17.38 14.88 2.41
CA LYS A 92 -18.19 14.11 1.44
C LYS A 92 -17.88 12.62 1.48
N LEU A 93 -16.61 12.28 1.65
CA LEU A 93 -16.15 10.92 1.84
C LEU A 93 -16.71 10.34 3.14
N GLN A 94 -16.84 11.12 4.21
CA GLN A 94 -17.36 10.73 5.52
C GLN A 94 -18.90 10.52 5.56
N ASP A 95 -19.66 11.27 4.75
CA ASP A 95 -21.14 11.24 4.76
C ASP A 95 -21.80 10.21 3.84
N GLY A 96 -21.03 9.22 3.36
CA GLY A 96 -21.55 8.17 2.47
C GLY A 96 -21.58 8.59 1.01
N GLY A 97 -21.06 9.79 0.72
CA GLY A 97 -20.82 10.26 -0.63
C GLY A 97 -19.68 9.49 -1.25
N SER A 98 -19.95 8.91 -2.42
CA SER A 98 -18.91 8.63 -3.40
C SER A 98 -18.18 9.95 -3.65
N MET A 99 -16.98 10.12 -3.09
CA MET A 99 -16.04 11.00 -3.76
C MET A 99 -15.67 10.21 -5.03
N ASP A 100 -16.05 10.75 -6.18
CA ASP A 100 -15.77 10.08 -7.44
C ASP A 100 -14.25 10.12 -7.70
N ALA A 101 -13.76 9.14 -8.46
CA ALA A 101 -12.34 9.06 -8.86
C ALA A 101 -11.82 10.39 -9.45
N LYS A 102 -12.72 11.17 -10.07
CA LYS A 102 -12.44 12.49 -10.63
C LYS A 102 -12.11 13.51 -9.53
N THR A 103 -12.91 13.60 -8.48
CA THR A 103 -12.70 14.53 -7.36
C THR A 103 -11.42 14.20 -6.61
N ALA A 104 -11.14 12.92 -6.34
CA ALA A 104 -9.87 12.50 -5.72
C ALA A 104 -8.66 12.86 -6.60
N SER A 105 -8.79 12.67 -7.91
CA SER A 105 -7.74 13.03 -8.86
C SER A 105 -7.52 14.54 -8.95
N GLN A 106 -8.59 15.34 -8.92
CA GLN A 106 -8.52 16.80 -8.91
C GLN A 106 -7.86 17.33 -7.63
N LEU A 107 -8.22 16.75 -6.49
CA LEU A 107 -7.59 17.05 -5.21
C LEU A 107 -6.09 16.71 -5.24
N LEU A 108 -5.70 15.57 -5.79
CA LEU A 108 -4.28 15.24 -5.95
C LEU A 108 -3.53 16.18 -6.90
N GLN A 109 -4.21 16.74 -7.91
CA GLN A 109 -3.63 17.71 -8.83
C GLN A 109 -3.41 19.08 -8.20
N SER A 110 -4.12 19.42 -7.10
CA SER A 110 -3.88 20.67 -6.38
C SER A 110 -2.61 20.64 -5.52
N PHE A 111 -1.98 19.47 -5.34
CA PHE A 111 -0.70 19.35 -4.65
C PHE A 111 0.46 19.34 -5.66
N PRO A 112 1.51 20.16 -5.46
CA PRO A 112 2.71 20.09 -6.28
C PRO A 112 3.34 18.69 -6.29
N PRO A 113 3.92 18.23 -7.41
CA PRO A 113 4.67 16.98 -7.46
C PRO A 113 5.74 16.94 -6.37
N GLY A 114 5.78 15.87 -5.58
CA GLY A 114 6.71 15.77 -4.47
C GLY A 114 6.21 14.88 -3.35
N ARG A 115 6.81 15.05 -2.17
CA ARG A 115 6.49 14.26 -0.98
C ARG A 115 5.06 14.48 -0.51
N GLU A 116 4.61 15.73 -0.40
CA GLU A 116 3.27 16.06 0.07
C GLU A 116 2.17 15.43 -0.77
N ARG A 117 2.27 15.54 -2.11
CA ARG A 117 1.31 14.88 -3.01
C ARG A 117 1.28 13.35 -2.83
N ARG A 118 2.44 12.72 -2.60
CA ARG A 118 2.50 11.26 -2.38
C ARG A 118 1.90 10.88 -1.03
N HIS A 119 2.16 11.64 0.02
CA HIS A 119 1.53 11.42 1.32
C HIS A 119 0.01 11.59 1.23
N MET A 120 -0.46 12.60 0.48
CA MET A 120 -1.88 12.79 0.24
C MET A 120 -2.50 11.63 -0.55
N LEU A 121 -1.82 11.15 -1.59
CA LEU A 121 -2.22 9.96 -2.35
C LEU A 121 -2.39 8.73 -1.46
N GLU A 122 -1.37 8.43 -0.66
CA GLU A 122 -1.35 7.28 0.25
C GLU A 122 -2.44 7.41 1.33
N HIS A 123 -2.62 8.61 1.87
CA HIS A 123 -3.65 8.88 2.88
C HIS A 123 -5.07 8.74 2.32
N LEU A 124 -5.37 9.35 1.17
CA LEU A 124 -6.67 9.24 0.51
C LEU A 124 -7.01 7.79 0.18
N ALA A 125 -6.05 7.06 -0.41
CA ALA A 125 -6.19 5.65 -0.72
C ALA A 125 -6.52 4.82 0.52
N ASN A 126 -5.80 5.03 1.63
CA ASN A 126 -6.03 4.31 2.87
C ASN A 126 -7.42 4.60 3.47
N VAL A 127 -7.80 5.88 3.58
CA VAL A 127 -9.10 6.26 4.14
C VAL A 127 -10.26 5.73 3.28
N TRP A 128 -10.12 5.75 1.95
CA TRP A 128 -11.07 5.11 1.07
C TRP A 128 -11.10 3.60 1.22
N GLY A 129 -9.95 2.96 1.31
CA GLY A 129 -9.85 1.52 1.51
C GLY A 129 -10.66 1.07 2.73
N ARG A 130 -10.51 1.77 3.85
CA ARG A 130 -11.24 1.49 5.10
C ARG A 130 -12.75 1.62 4.97
N ARG A 131 -13.23 2.50 4.09
CA ARG A 131 -14.67 2.75 3.91
C ARG A 131 -15.30 1.86 2.86
N ASN A 132 -14.64 1.73 1.71
CA ASN A 132 -15.07 0.94 0.57
C ASN A 132 -13.84 0.54 -0.25
N GLY A 133 -13.34 -0.66 0.04
CA GLY A 133 -12.15 -1.21 -0.59
C GLY A 133 -12.26 -1.32 -2.11
N GLN A 134 -13.40 -1.79 -2.64
CA GLN A 134 -13.58 -1.94 -4.08
C GLN A 134 -13.46 -0.60 -4.82
N VAL A 135 -14.14 0.44 -4.34
CA VAL A 135 -14.08 1.78 -4.94
C VAL A 135 -12.67 2.37 -4.83
N ALA A 136 -11.98 2.16 -3.71
CA ALA A 136 -10.62 2.61 -3.51
C ALA A 136 -9.64 1.98 -4.52
N ILE A 137 -9.83 0.69 -4.79
CA ILE A 137 -9.06 -0.07 -5.78
C ILE A 137 -9.36 0.40 -7.20
N GLU A 138 -10.63 0.58 -7.55
CA GLU A 138 -11.03 1.09 -8.87
C GLU A 138 -10.36 2.44 -9.18
N TRP A 139 -10.30 3.33 -8.18
CA TRP A 139 -9.57 4.58 -8.33
C TRP A 139 -8.06 4.39 -8.42
N ALA A 140 -7.47 3.55 -7.56
CA ALA A 140 -6.04 3.27 -7.63
C ALA A 140 -5.64 2.75 -9.02
N GLU A 141 -6.46 1.88 -9.60
CA GLU A 141 -6.31 1.33 -10.94
C GLU A 141 -6.44 2.38 -12.06
N SER A 142 -7.14 3.49 -11.81
CA SER A 142 -7.26 4.61 -12.76
C SER A 142 -6.00 5.50 -12.84
N LEU A 143 -5.07 5.33 -11.90
CA LEU A 143 -3.82 6.07 -11.86
C LEU A 143 -2.74 5.37 -12.70
N ASP A 144 -1.63 6.06 -12.95
CA ASP A 144 -0.52 5.53 -13.74
C ASP A 144 0.74 5.26 -12.90
N GLY A 145 1.58 4.34 -13.40
CA GLY A 145 2.95 4.15 -12.95
C GLY A 145 3.12 3.97 -11.44
N SER A 146 3.87 4.86 -10.80
CA SER A 146 4.15 4.76 -9.35
C SER A 146 2.96 5.10 -8.47
N ASP A 147 2.06 5.96 -8.95
CA ASP A 147 0.92 6.42 -8.17
C ASP A 147 -0.11 5.30 -8.04
N ARG A 148 -0.39 4.58 -9.14
CA ARG A 148 -1.21 3.36 -9.13
C ARG A 148 -0.74 2.37 -8.08
N ARG A 149 0.55 2.03 -8.07
CA ARG A 149 1.10 1.05 -7.12
C ARG A 149 0.98 1.52 -5.66
N ARG A 150 1.26 2.80 -5.39
CA ARG A 150 1.16 3.37 -4.03
C ARG A 150 -0.28 3.42 -3.54
N ALA A 151 -1.18 3.88 -4.41
CA ALA A 151 -2.61 3.94 -4.11
C ALA A 151 -3.16 2.54 -3.87
N LEU A 152 -2.85 1.56 -4.73
CA LEU A 152 -3.34 0.20 -4.59
C LEU A 152 -2.90 -0.41 -3.26
N HIS A 153 -1.62 -0.29 -2.91
CA HIS A 153 -1.10 -0.79 -1.64
C HIS A 153 -1.75 -0.11 -0.43
N SER A 154 -1.93 1.21 -0.49
CA SER A 154 -2.54 1.97 0.61
C SER A 154 -4.04 1.68 0.76
N ALA A 155 -4.73 1.49 -0.37
CA ALA A 155 -6.14 1.09 -0.42
C ALA A 155 -6.35 -0.33 0.12
N LEU A 156 -5.52 -1.29 -0.30
CA LEU A 156 -5.54 -2.66 0.25
C LEU A 156 -5.26 -2.65 1.76
N HIS A 157 -4.30 -1.85 2.21
CA HIS A 157 -4.03 -1.70 3.62
C HIS A 157 -5.28 -1.20 4.37
N GLY A 158 -5.91 -0.13 3.89
CA GLY A 158 -7.14 0.39 4.51
C GLY A 158 -8.28 -0.63 4.47
N TRP A 159 -8.50 -1.31 3.35
CA TRP A 159 -9.52 -2.34 3.22
C TRP A 159 -9.28 -3.47 4.22
N SER A 160 -8.04 -3.94 4.35
CA SER A 160 -7.71 -5.02 5.28
C SER A 160 -7.94 -4.70 6.76
N GLU A 161 -7.98 -3.42 7.14
CA GLU A 161 -8.30 -3.00 8.51
C GLU A 161 -9.79 -3.19 8.85
N GLU A 162 -10.67 -3.06 7.84
CA GLU A 162 -12.13 -3.15 8.02
C GLU A 162 -12.67 -4.52 7.60
N ASP A 163 -12.16 -5.07 6.50
CA ASP A 163 -12.56 -6.35 5.92
C ASP A 163 -11.32 -7.09 5.38
N PRO A 164 -10.56 -7.75 6.27
CA PRO A 164 -9.37 -8.49 5.89
C PRO A 164 -9.68 -9.67 4.96
N ALA A 165 -10.87 -10.27 5.08
CA ALA A 165 -11.30 -11.38 4.24
C ALA A 165 -11.52 -10.94 2.79
N GLY A 166 -12.25 -9.83 2.58
CA GLY A 166 -12.48 -9.26 1.25
C GLY A 166 -11.19 -8.78 0.59
N ALA A 167 -10.31 -8.12 1.34
CA ALA A 167 -9.01 -7.69 0.82
C ALA A 167 -8.12 -8.88 0.41
N ALA A 168 -8.07 -9.93 1.22
CA ALA A 168 -7.34 -11.17 0.92
C ALA A 168 -7.93 -11.89 -0.31
N GLN A 169 -9.25 -11.98 -0.40
CA GLN A 169 -9.93 -12.59 -1.55
C GLN A 169 -9.64 -11.83 -2.84
N TYR A 170 -9.70 -10.50 -2.82
CA TYR A 170 -9.37 -9.68 -3.98
C TYR A 170 -7.96 -9.95 -4.51
N VAL A 171 -6.94 -9.97 -3.64
CA VAL A 171 -5.55 -10.18 -4.10
C VAL A 171 -5.29 -11.61 -4.59
N ALA A 172 -6.08 -12.59 -4.16
CA ALA A 172 -6.01 -13.97 -4.66
C ALA A 172 -6.67 -14.14 -6.04
N GLU A 173 -7.55 -13.23 -6.44
CA GLU A 173 -8.19 -13.25 -7.77
C GLU A 173 -7.34 -12.53 -8.83
N LEU A 174 -6.31 -11.78 -8.42
CA LEU A 174 -5.37 -11.16 -9.33
C LEU A 174 -4.54 -12.22 -10.08
N PRO A 175 -4.09 -11.93 -11.33
CA PRO A 175 -3.23 -12.84 -12.07
C PRO A 175 -1.98 -13.24 -11.26
N THR A 176 -1.71 -14.54 -11.17
CA THR A 176 -0.56 -15.06 -10.42
C THR A 176 0.74 -14.46 -10.98
N SER A 177 1.39 -13.64 -10.16
CA SER A 177 2.68 -13.00 -10.45
C SER A 177 3.38 -12.73 -9.12
N GLU A 178 4.71 -12.62 -9.12
CA GLU A 178 5.48 -12.34 -7.90
C GLU A 178 4.99 -11.08 -7.16
N GLN A 179 4.60 -10.05 -7.91
CA GLN A 179 4.08 -8.82 -7.33
C GLN A 179 2.74 -9.05 -6.61
N ASN A 180 1.81 -9.81 -7.21
CA ASN A 180 0.51 -10.08 -6.59
C ASN A 180 0.61 -11.10 -5.46
N LEU A 181 1.51 -12.09 -5.59
CA LEU A 181 1.87 -13.00 -4.50
C LEU A 181 2.44 -12.22 -3.31
N HIS A 182 3.18 -11.13 -3.52
CA HIS A 182 3.59 -10.29 -2.40
C HIS A 182 2.38 -9.74 -1.62
N LEU A 183 1.35 -9.25 -2.33
CA LEU A 183 0.11 -8.75 -1.73
C LEU A 183 -0.69 -9.86 -1.02
N VAL A 184 -0.76 -11.07 -1.59
CA VAL A 184 -1.40 -12.23 -0.95
C VAL A 184 -0.82 -12.47 0.45
N HIS A 185 0.51 -12.46 0.58
CA HIS A 185 1.16 -12.63 1.88
C HIS A 185 0.90 -11.48 2.83
N GLU A 186 0.92 -10.25 2.35
CA GLU A 186 0.64 -9.08 3.20
C GLU A 186 -0.80 -9.14 3.73
N MET A 187 -1.79 -9.42 2.88
CA MET A 187 -3.18 -9.51 3.31
C MET A 187 -3.40 -10.69 4.27
N ALA A 188 -2.76 -11.83 4.02
CA ALA A 188 -2.80 -12.98 4.92
C ALA A 188 -2.17 -12.68 6.29
N HIS A 189 -1.05 -11.95 6.29
CA HIS A 189 -0.36 -11.51 7.51
C HIS A 189 -1.26 -10.60 8.34
N ARG A 190 -1.83 -9.55 7.73
CA ARG A 190 -2.73 -8.61 8.40
C ARG A 190 -4.01 -9.27 8.89
N TRP A 191 -4.59 -10.15 8.08
CA TRP A 191 -5.74 -10.93 8.53
C TRP A 191 -5.37 -11.77 9.76
N ALA A 192 -4.20 -12.41 9.76
CA ALA A 192 -3.76 -13.20 10.90
C ALA A 192 -3.46 -12.38 12.17
N GLU A 193 -3.19 -11.08 12.06
CA GLU A 193 -3.06 -10.19 13.22
C GLU A 193 -4.39 -10.03 13.97
N SER A 194 -5.52 -10.10 13.27
CA SER A 194 -6.87 -9.95 13.84
C SER A 194 -7.57 -11.29 14.09
N ASP A 195 -7.53 -12.21 13.12
CA ASP A 195 -8.09 -13.56 13.19
C ASP A 195 -7.20 -14.56 12.45
N ARG A 196 -6.22 -15.10 13.18
CA ARG A 196 -5.32 -16.14 12.67
C ARG A 196 -6.05 -17.37 12.15
N THR A 197 -7.12 -17.80 12.82
CA THR A 197 -7.81 -19.04 12.46
C THR A 197 -8.49 -18.90 11.11
N ALA A 198 -9.24 -17.82 10.92
CA ALA A 198 -9.88 -17.55 9.63
C ALA A 198 -8.84 -17.37 8.50
N ALA A 199 -7.73 -16.67 8.76
CA ALA A 199 -6.66 -16.50 7.78
C ALA A 199 -5.99 -17.83 7.39
N MET A 200 -5.80 -18.76 8.34
CA MET A 200 -5.29 -20.11 8.07
C MET A 200 -6.29 -20.92 7.23
N GLU A 201 -7.57 -20.90 7.58
CA GLU A 201 -8.62 -21.62 6.84
C GLU A 201 -8.71 -21.15 5.39
N TRP A 202 -8.72 -19.82 5.18
CA TRP A 202 -8.68 -19.24 3.84
C TRP A 202 -7.39 -19.60 3.11
N GLY A 203 -6.23 -19.48 3.76
CA GLY A 203 -4.94 -19.82 3.15
C GLY A 203 -4.85 -21.29 2.73
N ALA A 204 -5.43 -22.20 3.51
CA ALA A 204 -5.51 -23.63 3.19
C ALA A 204 -6.53 -23.94 2.07
N SER A 205 -7.61 -23.15 1.95
CA SER A 205 -8.67 -23.39 0.96
C SER A 205 -8.31 -22.95 -0.46
N GLN A 206 -7.24 -22.19 -0.67
CA GLN A 206 -6.89 -21.69 -2.01
C GLN A 206 -6.62 -22.85 -2.97
N GLY A 207 -7.11 -22.76 -4.21
CA GLY A 207 -6.91 -23.80 -5.24
C GLY A 207 -5.51 -23.75 -5.86
N ASP A 208 -4.99 -22.54 -6.08
CA ASP A 208 -3.65 -22.29 -6.60
C ASP A 208 -2.59 -22.58 -5.53
N ALA A 209 -1.55 -23.34 -5.90
CA ALA A 209 -0.49 -23.74 -4.97
C ALA A 209 0.42 -22.58 -4.54
N ALA A 210 0.70 -21.63 -5.43
CA ALA A 210 1.49 -20.46 -5.12
C ALA A 210 0.75 -19.54 -4.16
N ILE A 211 -0.56 -19.33 -4.38
CA ILE A 211 -1.41 -18.54 -3.48
C ILE A 211 -1.49 -19.21 -2.10
N ARG A 212 -1.79 -20.52 -2.01
CA ARG A 212 -1.78 -21.25 -0.72
C ARG A 212 -0.49 -21.06 0.05
N SER A 213 0.64 -21.31 -0.62
CA SER A 213 1.95 -21.22 0.02
C SER A 213 2.19 -19.81 0.56
N ARG A 214 1.90 -18.81 -0.27
CA ARG A 214 2.18 -17.42 0.06
C ARG A 214 1.25 -16.88 1.16
N ALA A 215 -0.02 -17.28 1.15
CA ALA A 215 -0.97 -17.02 2.21
C ALA A 215 -0.52 -17.63 3.54
N MET A 216 -0.20 -18.94 3.54
CA MET A 216 0.28 -19.62 4.75
C MET A 216 1.57 -19.01 5.30
N GLY A 217 2.50 -18.61 4.43
CA GLY A 217 3.69 -17.87 4.85
C GLY A 217 3.36 -16.56 5.57
N GLY A 218 2.31 -15.85 5.14
CA GLY A 218 1.88 -14.59 5.77
C GLY A 218 1.32 -14.82 7.15
N VAL A 219 0.48 -15.85 7.28
CA VAL A 219 -0.10 -16.24 8.58
C VAL A 219 0.99 -16.66 9.57
N VAL A 220 1.93 -17.51 9.14
CA VAL A 220 3.03 -17.95 10.01
C VAL A 220 3.96 -16.79 10.36
N SER A 221 4.21 -15.86 9.43
CA SER A 221 4.99 -14.65 9.71
C SER A 221 4.34 -13.79 10.80
N SER A 222 3.03 -13.54 10.71
CA SER A 222 2.28 -12.77 11.71
C SER A 222 2.29 -13.46 13.07
N TRP A 223 2.05 -14.79 13.10
CA TRP A 223 2.13 -15.54 14.34
C TRP A 223 3.52 -15.48 14.96
N ALA A 224 4.58 -15.68 14.17
CA ALA A 224 5.94 -15.72 14.68
C ALA A 224 6.45 -14.38 15.23
N GLU A 225 5.78 -13.26 14.94
CA GLU A 225 6.06 -11.98 15.58
C GLU A 225 5.69 -11.95 17.06
N THR A 226 4.67 -12.71 17.46
CA THR A 226 4.17 -12.76 18.84
C THR A 226 4.55 -14.04 19.58
N ASP A 227 4.59 -15.18 18.87
CA ASP A 227 4.95 -16.49 19.43
C ASP A 227 5.66 -17.34 18.37
N PRO A 228 6.97 -17.14 18.18
CA PRO A 228 7.73 -17.87 17.16
C PRO A 228 7.85 -19.37 17.45
N ALA A 229 7.80 -19.79 18.71
CA ALA A 229 7.86 -21.20 19.10
C ALA A 229 6.58 -21.94 18.68
N ALA A 230 5.41 -21.38 18.99
CA ALA A 230 4.15 -21.96 18.58
C ALA A 230 3.96 -21.93 17.06
N ALA A 231 4.41 -20.86 16.38
CA ALA A 231 4.41 -20.78 14.93
C ALA A 231 5.26 -21.89 14.28
N ALA A 232 6.45 -22.17 14.84
CA ALA A 232 7.33 -23.23 14.36
C ALA A 232 6.74 -24.63 14.62
N ASN A 233 6.12 -24.84 15.78
CA ASN A 233 5.42 -26.09 16.10
C ASN A 233 4.24 -26.33 15.14
N PHE A 234 3.44 -25.31 14.87
CA PHE A 234 2.38 -25.39 13.86
C PHE A 234 2.94 -25.70 12.47
N ALA A 235 3.99 -25.00 12.05
CA ALA A 235 4.62 -25.24 10.74
C ALA A 235 5.07 -26.70 10.56
N SER A 236 5.52 -27.36 11.63
CA SER A 236 5.88 -28.79 11.63
C SER A 236 4.70 -29.73 11.35
N THR A 237 3.45 -29.29 11.60
CA THR A 237 2.23 -30.09 11.37
C THR A 237 1.67 -29.98 9.96
N ILE A 238 2.21 -29.08 9.12
CA ILE A 238 1.73 -28.89 7.75
C ILE A 238 2.13 -30.11 6.90
N ASP A 239 1.14 -30.78 6.29
CA ASP A 239 1.38 -31.99 5.48
C ASP A 239 2.12 -31.70 4.17
N ASN A 240 1.82 -30.57 3.52
CA ASN A 240 2.49 -30.19 2.29
C ASN A 240 3.94 -29.79 2.58
N LEU A 241 4.90 -30.62 2.16
CA LEU A 241 6.33 -30.42 2.45
C LEU A 241 6.85 -29.05 2.00
N PHE A 242 6.42 -28.55 0.84
CA PHE A 242 6.88 -27.25 0.36
C PHE A 242 6.41 -26.11 1.28
N VAL A 243 5.11 -26.09 1.61
CA VAL A 243 4.54 -25.08 2.53
C VAL A 243 5.13 -25.23 3.93
N LYS A 244 5.31 -26.46 4.41
CA LYS A 244 5.97 -26.78 5.69
C LYS A 244 7.37 -26.18 5.78
N HIS A 245 8.22 -26.43 4.78
CA HIS A 245 9.59 -25.93 4.79
C HIS A 245 9.63 -24.39 4.77
N GLN A 246 8.80 -23.76 3.94
CA GLN A 246 8.69 -22.30 3.92
C GLN A 246 8.21 -21.74 5.26
N ALA A 247 7.17 -22.32 5.86
CA ALA A 247 6.63 -21.88 7.14
C ALA A 247 7.65 -22.07 8.28
N LEU A 248 8.35 -23.21 8.31
CA LEU A 248 9.42 -23.47 9.28
C LEU A 248 10.55 -22.45 9.14
N GLU A 249 10.97 -22.14 7.91
CA GLU A 249 12.01 -21.13 7.68
C GLU A 249 11.60 -19.76 8.20
N ILE A 250 10.36 -19.34 7.92
CA ILE A 250 9.81 -18.06 8.39
C ILE A 250 9.79 -18.01 9.92
N ALA A 251 9.22 -19.03 10.56
CA ALA A 251 9.11 -19.09 12.02
C ALA A 251 10.50 -19.17 12.69
N ALA A 252 11.39 -20.05 12.20
CA ALA A 252 12.72 -20.23 12.75
C ALA A 252 13.59 -18.97 12.60
N ARG A 253 13.53 -18.29 11.45
CA ARG A 253 14.24 -17.02 11.24
C ARG A 253 13.74 -15.96 12.21
N ARG A 254 12.42 -15.89 12.43
CA ARG A 254 11.86 -14.91 13.36
C ARG A 254 12.19 -15.25 14.81
N TRP A 255 12.13 -16.52 15.18
CA TRP A 255 12.58 -17.02 16.47
C TRP A 255 14.03 -16.64 16.73
N ALA A 256 14.95 -17.00 15.82
CA ALA A 256 16.37 -16.74 15.98
C ALA A 256 16.69 -15.24 16.13
N SER A 257 15.89 -14.36 15.50
CA SER A 257 16.02 -12.91 15.63
C SER A 257 15.55 -12.35 16.98
N GLN A 258 14.66 -13.06 17.69
CA GLN A 258 14.14 -12.66 19.00
C GLN A 258 14.90 -13.34 20.14
N ASP A 259 15.15 -14.64 20.00
CA ASP A 259 15.85 -15.49 20.96
C ASP A 259 16.59 -16.61 20.21
N THR A 260 17.87 -16.36 19.92
CA THR A 260 18.72 -17.32 19.22
C THR A 260 18.97 -18.59 20.04
N ALA A 261 19.03 -18.51 21.37
CA ALA A 261 19.35 -19.66 22.21
C ALA A 261 18.20 -20.69 22.17
N SER A 262 16.98 -20.25 22.45
CA SER A 262 15.79 -21.10 22.40
C SER A 262 15.54 -21.65 21.00
N ALA A 263 15.75 -20.85 19.95
CA ALA A 263 15.62 -21.30 18.57
C ALA A 263 16.61 -22.42 18.20
N MET A 264 17.85 -22.34 18.68
CA MET A 264 18.86 -23.38 18.45
C MET A 264 18.56 -24.67 19.21
N GLU A 265 18.08 -24.57 20.46
CA GLU A 265 17.65 -25.75 21.23
C GLU A 265 16.51 -26.48 20.52
N TRP A 266 15.50 -25.73 20.05
CA TRP A 266 14.41 -26.30 19.26
C TRP A 266 14.91 -26.95 17.96
N ALA A 267 15.84 -26.33 17.24
CA ALA A 267 16.35 -26.88 15.98
C ALA A 267 17.24 -28.13 16.16
N GLN A 268 17.73 -28.40 17.37
CA GLN A 268 18.56 -29.57 17.71
C GLN A 268 17.75 -30.76 18.23
N GLY A 269 16.50 -30.54 18.66
CA GLY A 269 15.58 -31.57 19.13
C GLY A 269 14.80 -32.23 17.99
#